data_AF-A0A0R1VS59-F1
#
_entry.id   AF-A0A0R1VS59-F1
#
_cell.length_a   1.000
_cell.length_b   1.000
_cell.length_c   1.000
_cell.angle_alpha   90.00
_cell.angle_beta   90.00
_cell.angle_gamma   90.00
#
_symmetry.space_group_name_H-M   'P 1'
#
loop_
_entity.id
_entity.type
_entity.pdbx_description
1 polymer ?
#
loop_
_entity_poly.entity_id
_entity_poly.type
_entity_poly.pdbx_seq_one_letter_code
_entity_poly.pdbx_strand_id
1 'polypeptide(L)'
;MLVNSITNCRNFRNGVNRIHYAIYCSTNDAFNLLLQQTLKRVHYWECKDKVNLIAAFTDKSNPEFKNKQWAITYAAKDVVEDYYGHKTLLVENFDKSDELGQLAPINCKSSVSVDNSLVNKVSSLFPTDKTKLFVKSLLKYGKIATMDIFSMTDKKFEHALYDRIAYVKSNAQMFTEQLSVFDHQDTLDKLKVLGDFEYCLNKYADPMTLNSEVHTLFISNSDLFNDIFDYATKVYGMKYQGIVWKSFGLINDHQLKLDEYKLIDSIIDLQQELSKQFVPKEGQVSLYEATYLS
;
A
#
# COMPACT_ATOMS: atom_id res chain seq x y z
N MET A 1 4.57 30.81 27.93
CA MET A 1 6.02 30.54 27.97
C MET A 1 6.36 29.14 27.48
N LEU A 2 5.83 28.06 28.08
CA LEU A 2 6.14 26.68 27.66
C LEU A 2 5.84 26.37 26.18
N VAL A 3 4.67 26.76 25.67
CA VAL A 3 4.32 26.55 24.26
C VAL A 3 5.32 27.26 23.34
N ASN A 4 5.64 28.53 23.61
CA ASN A 4 6.65 29.26 22.84
C ASN A 4 8.03 28.60 22.90
N SER A 5 8.42 28.06 24.06
CA SER A 5 9.67 27.31 24.20
C SER A 5 9.69 26.06 23.34
N ILE A 6 8.58 25.32 23.28
CA ILE A 6 8.42 24.12 22.45
C ILE A 6 8.44 24.48 20.96
N THR A 7 7.62 25.45 20.53
CA THR A 7 7.45 25.78 19.10
C THR A 7 8.70 26.42 18.49
N ASN A 8 9.51 27.09 19.30
CA ASN A 8 10.77 27.70 18.87
C ASN A 8 11.95 26.70 18.83
N CYS A 9 11.77 25.45 19.29
CA CYS A 9 12.81 24.43 19.18
C CYS A 9 13.04 24.03 17.72
N ARG A 10 14.31 23.81 17.36
CA ARG A 10 14.69 23.29 16.03
C ARG A 10 14.01 21.95 15.71
N ASN A 11 13.89 21.05 16.69
CA ASN A 11 13.25 19.76 16.48
C ASN A 11 11.75 19.87 16.23
N PHE A 12 11.09 20.90 16.77
CA PHE A 12 9.68 21.16 16.51
C PHE A 12 9.48 21.56 15.05
N ARG A 13 10.28 22.52 14.54
CA ARG A 13 10.25 22.92 13.13
C ARG A 13 10.54 21.75 12.18
N ASN A 14 11.52 20.91 12.52
CA ASN A 14 11.83 19.70 11.74
C ASN A 14 10.68 18.68 11.80
N GLY A 15 10.01 18.54 12.95
CA GLY A 15 8.85 17.68 13.14
C GLY A 15 7.65 18.12 12.29
N VAL A 16 7.39 19.44 12.21
CA VAL A 16 6.33 19.99 11.34
C VAL A 16 6.59 19.65 9.88
N ASN A 17 7.81 19.85 9.38
CA ASN A 17 8.17 19.47 8.01
C ASN A 17 8.01 17.96 7.79
N ARG A 18 8.44 17.15 8.77
CA ARG A 18 8.32 15.70 8.69
C ARG A 18 6.86 15.25 8.57
N ILE A 19 5.96 15.81 9.38
CA ILE A 19 4.52 15.50 9.30
C ILE A 19 3.94 16.00 7.97
N HIS A 20 4.21 17.27 7.63
CA HIS A 20 3.74 17.88 6.39
C HIS A 20 4.03 17.01 5.16
N TYR A 21 5.28 16.54 5.01
CA TYR A 21 5.67 15.69 3.89
C TYR A 21 5.25 14.23 4.04
N ALA A 22 5.17 13.68 5.25
CA ALA A 22 4.82 12.28 5.45
C ALA A 22 3.33 11.98 5.25
N ILE A 23 2.44 12.94 5.55
CA ILE A 23 0.98 12.76 5.43
C ILE A 23 0.32 13.75 4.47
N TYR A 24 1.10 14.58 3.76
CA TYR A 24 0.65 15.54 2.75
C TYR A 24 -0.45 16.51 3.24
N CYS A 25 -0.36 17.00 4.49
CA CYS A 25 -1.30 18.00 5.06
C CYS A 25 -0.75 19.43 4.96
N SER A 26 -1.52 20.47 5.30
CA SER A 26 -0.97 21.83 5.31
C SER A 26 0.07 22.02 6.42
N THR A 27 1.01 22.96 6.25
CA THR A 27 2.01 23.28 7.28
C THR A 27 1.37 23.74 8.60
N ASN A 28 0.23 24.41 8.53
CA ASN A 28 -0.54 24.83 9.71
C ASN A 28 -1.19 23.63 10.41
N ASP A 29 -1.70 22.65 9.67
CA ASP A 29 -2.27 21.44 10.26
C ASP A 29 -1.18 20.59 10.90
N ALA A 30 -0.05 20.39 10.22
CA ALA A 30 1.13 19.72 10.77
C ALA A 30 1.63 20.39 12.07
N PHE A 31 1.62 21.72 12.11
CA PHE A 31 1.96 22.49 13.31
C PHE A 31 1.01 22.20 14.47
N ASN A 32 -0.30 22.25 14.23
CA ASN A 32 -1.32 22.02 15.26
C ASN A 32 -1.30 20.58 15.78
N LEU A 33 -1.16 19.59 14.89
CA LEU A 33 -1.07 18.17 15.24
C LEU A 33 0.16 17.89 16.10
N LEU A 34 1.33 18.38 15.69
CA LEU A 34 2.55 18.21 16.46
C LEU A 34 2.45 18.88 17.83
N LEU A 35 1.89 20.09 17.89
CA LEU A 35 1.72 20.81 19.15
C LEU A 35 0.85 20.03 20.12
N GLN A 36 -0.30 19.53 19.66
CA GLN A 36 -1.22 18.75 20.49
C GLN A 36 -0.56 17.47 21.01
N GLN A 37 0.10 16.70 20.14
CA GLN A 37 0.72 15.44 20.55
C GLN A 37 1.93 15.65 21.47
N THR A 38 2.71 16.71 21.23
CA THR A 38 3.81 17.10 22.11
C THR A 38 3.28 17.48 23.49
N LEU A 39 2.20 18.26 23.56
CA LEU A 39 1.58 18.65 24.84
C LEU A 39 1.01 17.44 25.60
N LYS A 40 0.42 16.44 24.91
CA LYS A 40 0.01 15.18 25.55
C LYS A 40 1.19 14.48 26.20
N ARG A 41 2.30 14.30 25.48
CA ARG A 41 3.53 13.67 26.01
C ARG A 41 4.12 14.47 27.18
N VAL A 42 4.04 15.79 27.12
CA VAL A 42 4.47 16.68 28.19
C VAL A 42 3.56 16.58 29.41
N HIS A 43 2.25 16.40 29.22
CA HIS A 43 1.26 16.27 30.29
C HIS A 43 1.46 14.99 31.13
N TYR A 44 1.99 13.92 30.52
CA TYR A 44 2.38 12.69 31.23
C TYR A 44 3.66 12.83 32.06
N TRP A 45 4.35 13.96 32.00
CA TRP A 45 5.50 14.18 32.86
C TRP A 45 5.04 14.81 34.17
N GLU A 46 5.27 14.08 35.27
CA GLU A 46 5.15 14.62 36.62
C GLU A 46 6.25 15.68 36.86
N CYS A 47 6.06 16.88 36.32
CA CYS A 47 7.01 17.97 36.52
C CYS A 47 6.51 18.86 37.65
N LYS A 48 7.15 18.74 38.82
CA LYS A 48 6.84 19.54 40.02
C LYS A 48 7.13 21.04 39.83
N ASP A 49 7.93 21.41 38.82
CA ASP A 49 8.33 22.80 38.55
C ASP A 49 8.30 23.17 37.06
N LYS A 50 7.44 24.13 36.72
CA LYS A 50 7.25 24.65 35.36
C LYS A 50 8.49 25.38 34.81
N VAL A 51 9.32 25.97 35.67
CA VAL A 51 10.52 26.72 35.25
C VAL A 51 11.59 25.75 34.74
N ASN A 52 11.81 24.65 35.46
CA ASN A 52 12.70 23.58 35.03
C ASN A 52 12.25 22.91 33.73
N LEU A 53 10.94 22.73 33.55
CA LEU A 53 10.39 22.19 32.30
C LEU A 53 10.66 23.10 31.09
N ILE A 54 10.47 24.42 31.27
CA ILE A 54 10.76 25.40 30.22
C ILE A 54 12.25 25.38 29.88
N ALA A 55 13.12 25.38 30.89
CA ALA A 55 14.57 25.32 30.71
C ALA A 55 15.00 24.05 29.94
N ALA A 56 14.34 22.91 30.16
CA ALA A 56 14.61 21.68 29.44
C ALA A 56 14.25 21.73 27.93
N PHE A 57 13.50 22.74 27.46
CA PHE A 57 13.27 22.96 26.03
C PHE A 57 14.19 24.02 25.42
N THR A 58 14.78 24.92 26.22
CA THR A 58 15.55 26.06 25.73
C THR A 58 17.04 26.00 26.04
N ASP A 59 17.43 25.38 27.15
CA ASP A 59 18.80 25.36 27.66
C ASP A 59 19.45 23.99 27.44
N LYS A 60 20.51 23.97 26.62
CA LYS A 60 21.27 22.76 26.29
C LYS A 60 22.05 22.19 27.47
N SER A 61 22.32 23.00 28.50
CA SER A 61 23.02 22.56 29.71
C SER A 61 22.10 21.82 30.68
N ASN A 62 20.77 21.90 30.48
CA ASN A 62 19.81 21.17 31.28
C ASN A 62 19.92 19.66 30.99
N PRO A 63 20.05 18.81 32.03
CA PRO A 63 20.24 17.37 31.85
C PRO A 63 19.04 16.69 31.15
N GLU A 64 17.84 17.26 31.25
CA GLU A 64 16.65 16.74 30.55
C GLU A 64 16.54 17.22 29.11
N PHE A 65 17.39 18.15 28.64
CA PHE A 65 17.26 18.78 27.33
C PHE A 65 17.14 17.77 26.20
N LYS A 66 18.03 16.77 26.16
CA LYS A 66 17.95 15.71 25.15
C LYS A 66 16.64 14.93 25.25
N ASN A 67 16.24 14.50 26.43
CA ASN A 67 15.01 13.72 26.63
C ASN A 67 13.77 14.49 26.15
N LYS A 68 13.69 15.79 26.43
CA LYS A 68 12.57 16.65 25.99
C LYS A 68 12.59 16.92 24.48
N GLN A 69 13.77 17.07 23.87
CA GLN A 69 13.91 17.17 22.43
C GLN A 69 13.51 15.87 21.70
N TRP A 70 13.80 14.70 22.29
CA TRP A 70 13.36 13.41 21.78
C TRP A 70 11.86 13.21 21.89
N ALA A 71 11.22 13.78 22.90
CA ALA A 71 9.77 13.75 23.03
C ALA A 71 9.06 14.42 21.86
N ILE A 72 9.61 15.53 21.32
CA ILE A 72 9.10 16.18 20.11
C ILE A 72 9.27 15.26 18.90
N THR A 73 10.42 14.60 18.78
CA THR A 73 10.69 13.65 17.69
C THR A 73 9.72 12.47 17.73
N TYR A 74 9.45 11.91 18.92
CA TYR A 74 8.49 10.84 19.09
C TYR A 74 7.05 11.31 18.91
N ALA A 75 6.69 12.51 19.36
CA ALA A 75 5.38 13.10 19.08
C ALA A 75 5.13 13.20 17.56
N ALA A 76 6.14 13.62 16.79
CA ALA A 76 6.03 13.68 15.34
C ALA A 76 5.90 12.29 14.71
N LYS A 77 6.57 11.28 15.27
CA LYS A 77 6.45 9.88 14.84
C LYS A 77 5.04 9.36 15.14
N ASP A 78 4.52 9.59 16.34
CA ASP A 78 3.16 9.20 16.73
C ASP A 78 2.11 9.86 15.86
N VAL A 79 2.25 11.14 15.49
CA VAL A 79 1.27 11.79 14.59
C VAL A 79 1.20 11.07 13.25
N VAL A 80 2.34 10.63 12.72
CA VAL A 80 2.40 9.88 11.47
C VAL A 80 1.86 8.46 11.66
N GLU A 81 2.26 7.77 12.72
CA GLU A 81 1.77 6.42 13.05
C GLU A 81 0.28 6.40 13.38
N ASP A 82 -0.24 7.39 14.10
CA ASP A 82 -1.67 7.57 14.39
C ASP A 82 -2.42 7.89 13.09
N TYR A 83 -1.88 8.73 12.19
CA TYR A 83 -2.55 9.00 10.91
C TYR A 83 -2.68 7.73 10.06
N TYR A 84 -1.60 6.97 9.92
CA TYR A 84 -1.64 5.72 9.15
C TYR A 84 -2.35 4.60 9.89
N GLY A 85 -2.18 4.48 11.20
CA GLY A 85 -2.84 3.51 12.08
C GLY A 85 -4.33 3.77 12.24
N HIS A 86 -4.78 5.03 12.27
CA HIS A 86 -6.19 5.39 12.11
C HIS A 86 -6.68 5.12 10.69
N LYS A 87 -5.85 5.21 9.65
CA LYS A 87 -6.21 4.78 8.30
C LYS A 87 -6.41 3.27 8.24
N THR A 88 -5.55 2.48 8.88
CA THR A 88 -5.68 1.02 9.00
C THR A 88 -6.89 0.64 9.86
N LEU A 89 -7.11 1.33 10.99
CA LEU A 89 -8.28 1.14 11.85
C LEU A 89 -9.57 1.66 11.23
N LEU A 90 -9.56 2.69 10.38
CA LEU A 90 -10.74 3.13 9.62
C LEU A 90 -11.05 2.10 8.53
N VAL A 91 -10.04 1.53 7.89
CA VAL A 91 -10.20 0.42 6.94
C VAL A 91 -10.72 -0.84 7.65
N GLU A 92 -10.27 -1.15 8.86
CA GLU A 92 -10.71 -2.32 9.62
C GLU A 92 -12.02 -2.14 10.42
N ASN A 93 -12.37 -0.91 10.83
CA ASN A 93 -13.63 -0.62 11.56
C ASN A 93 -14.80 -0.22 10.65
N PHE A 94 -14.55 0.07 9.35
CA PHE A 94 -15.62 0.12 8.36
C PHE A 94 -16.31 -1.24 8.18
N ASP A 95 -15.58 -2.35 8.40
CA ASP A 95 -16.13 -3.71 8.34
C ASP A 95 -16.87 -4.15 9.63
N LYS A 96 -16.86 -3.34 10.69
CA LYS A 96 -17.37 -3.76 12.02
C LYS A 96 -18.32 -2.79 12.72
N SER A 97 -18.73 -1.68 12.11
CA SER A 97 -19.64 -0.72 12.73
C SER A 97 -20.91 -0.46 11.90
N ASP A 98 -21.69 -1.52 11.70
CA ASP A 98 -23.04 -1.46 11.11
C ASP A 98 -24.19 -1.46 12.16
N GLU A 99 -23.86 -1.36 13.46
CA GLU A 99 -24.87 -1.34 14.53
C GLU A 99 -24.62 -0.21 15.54
N LEU A 100 -25.03 1.01 15.19
CA LEU A 100 -25.64 1.97 16.13
C LEU A 100 -26.22 3.14 15.33
N GLY A 101 -27.54 3.12 15.23
CA GLY A 101 -28.30 4.03 14.38
C GLY A 101 -28.35 5.48 14.86
N GLN A 102 -28.82 6.28 13.92
CA GLN A 102 -29.34 7.65 14.03
C GLN A 102 -28.28 8.76 13.96
N LEU A 103 -27.93 9.12 12.73
CA LEU A 103 -28.16 10.44 12.13
C LEU A 103 -27.74 10.37 10.65
N ALA A 104 -28.70 10.48 9.73
CA ALA A 104 -28.44 10.59 8.29
C ALA A 104 -28.84 12.01 7.82
N PRO A 105 -28.40 12.51 6.64
CA PRO A 105 -27.44 11.95 5.69
C PRO A 105 -26.41 12.98 5.15
N ILE A 106 -25.18 12.55 4.84
CA ILE A 106 -24.53 12.96 3.59
C ILE A 106 -24.08 11.69 2.87
N ASN A 107 -24.70 11.52 1.72
CA ASN A 107 -24.51 10.45 0.76
C ASN A 107 -23.09 10.53 0.18
N CYS A 108 -22.31 9.45 0.27
CA CYS A 108 -21.84 8.70 -0.89
C CYS A 108 -20.92 7.54 -0.46
N LYS A 109 -21.52 6.34 -0.50
CA LYS A 109 -20.99 5.07 -1.01
C LYS A 109 -19.48 4.82 -0.83
N SER A 110 -19.19 3.82 0.01
CA SER A 110 -18.12 2.83 -0.15
C SER A 110 -17.31 2.99 -1.45
N SER A 111 -16.17 3.68 -1.38
CA SER A 111 -15.14 3.51 -2.40
C SER A 111 -14.46 2.17 -2.13
N VAL A 112 -15.14 1.08 -2.53
CA VAL A 112 -14.39 -0.11 -2.95
C VAL A 112 -13.54 0.41 -4.09
N SER A 113 -12.25 0.64 -3.85
CA SER A 113 -11.32 0.91 -4.94
C SER A 113 -11.26 -0.38 -5.76
N VAL A 114 -12.13 -0.48 -6.75
CA VAL A 114 -12.05 -1.57 -7.72
C VAL A 114 -10.66 -1.47 -8.33
N ASP A 115 -9.89 -2.53 -8.21
CA ASP A 115 -8.54 -2.62 -8.75
C ASP A 115 -8.56 -2.09 -10.20
N ASN A 116 -7.71 -1.10 -10.47
CA ASN A 116 -7.60 -0.48 -11.79
C ASN A 116 -7.30 -1.54 -12.88
N SER A 117 -6.62 -2.63 -12.52
CA SER A 117 -6.41 -3.79 -13.39
C SER A 117 -7.73 -4.43 -13.81
N LEU A 118 -8.59 -4.78 -12.85
CA LEU A 118 -9.89 -5.40 -13.10
C LEU A 118 -10.83 -4.46 -13.87
N VAL A 119 -10.83 -3.16 -13.57
CA VAL A 119 -11.59 -2.16 -14.35
C VAL A 119 -11.16 -2.13 -15.81
N ASN A 120 -9.85 -2.18 -16.08
CA ASN A 120 -9.32 -2.18 -17.45
C ASN A 120 -9.66 -3.48 -18.18
N LYS A 121 -9.54 -4.63 -17.51
CA LYS A 121 -9.90 -5.95 -18.05
C LYS A 121 -11.38 -6.05 -18.40
N VAL A 122 -12.27 -5.68 -17.49
CA VAL A 122 -13.72 -5.69 -17.74
C VAL A 122 -14.09 -4.73 -18.86
N SER A 123 -13.46 -3.55 -18.89
CA SER A 123 -13.75 -2.54 -19.93
C SER A 123 -13.27 -2.98 -21.32
N SER A 124 -12.18 -3.74 -21.44
CA SER A 124 -11.63 -4.17 -22.74
C SER A 124 -12.53 -5.15 -23.47
N LEU A 125 -13.40 -5.87 -22.75
CA LEU A 125 -14.36 -6.83 -23.30
C LEU A 125 -15.52 -6.18 -24.05
N PHE A 126 -15.67 -4.85 -23.99
CA PHE A 126 -16.69 -4.13 -24.74
C PHE A 126 -16.20 -3.82 -26.16
N PRO A 127 -17.08 -3.91 -27.17
CA PRO A 127 -16.66 -3.95 -28.58
C PRO A 127 -16.18 -2.60 -29.14
N THR A 128 -16.66 -1.46 -28.61
CA THR A 128 -16.37 -0.14 -29.18
C THR A 128 -15.68 0.76 -28.16
N ASP A 129 -14.74 1.60 -28.59
CA ASP A 129 -13.97 2.43 -27.65
C ASP A 129 -14.85 3.39 -26.84
N LYS A 130 -15.97 3.83 -27.43
CA LYS A 130 -16.98 4.61 -26.73
C LYS A 130 -17.66 3.82 -25.60
N THR A 131 -17.98 2.54 -25.81
CA THR A 131 -18.55 1.69 -24.75
C THR A 131 -17.52 1.29 -23.71
N LYS A 132 -16.27 1.02 -24.13
CA LYS A 132 -15.14 0.80 -23.20
C LYS A 132 -14.92 2.01 -22.29
N LEU A 133 -14.88 3.22 -22.84
CA LEU A 133 -14.69 4.46 -22.09
C LEU A 133 -15.86 4.74 -21.13
N PHE A 134 -17.09 4.44 -21.56
CA PHE A 134 -18.28 4.61 -20.71
C PHE A 134 -18.21 3.67 -19.50
N VAL A 135 -17.95 2.38 -19.73
CA VAL A 135 -17.86 1.38 -18.65
C VAL A 135 -16.69 1.68 -17.72
N LYS A 136 -15.53 2.04 -18.27
CA LYS A 136 -14.36 2.44 -17.51
C LYS A 136 -14.65 3.66 -16.61
N SER A 137 -15.32 4.67 -17.15
CA SER A 137 -15.70 5.88 -16.39
C SER A 137 -16.72 5.55 -15.31
N LEU A 138 -17.70 4.68 -15.63
CA LEU A 138 -18.73 4.26 -14.69
C LEU A 138 -18.14 3.49 -13.50
N LEU A 139 -17.27 2.51 -13.76
CA LEU A 139 -16.63 1.70 -12.73
C LEU A 139 -15.66 2.51 -11.87
N LYS A 140 -14.96 3.49 -12.47
CA LYS A 140 -13.92 4.26 -11.77
C LYS A 140 -14.46 5.48 -11.02
N TYR A 141 -15.47 6.15 -11.57
CA TYR A 141 -15.92 7.47 -11.08
C TYR A 141 -17.41 7.51 -10.73
N GLY A 142 -18.18 6.46 -11.05
CA GLY A 142 -19.60 6.39 -10.76
C GLY A 142 -20.48 7.24 -11.70
N LYS A 143 -21.78 7.24 -11.41
CA LYS A 143 -22.84 7.80 -12.27
C LYS A 143 -22.66 9.29 -12.56
N ILE A 144 -22.52 10.13 -11.53
CA ILE A 144 -22.49 11.60 -11.66
C ILE A 144 -21.34 12.03 -12.56
N ALA A 145 -20.11 11.61 -12.25
CA ALA A 145 -18.93 11.95 -13.04
C ALA A 145 -18.99 11.39 -14.48
N THR A 146 -19.55 10.20 -14.67
CA THR A 146 -19.73 9.62 -16.01
C THR A 146 -20.75 10.42 -16.84
N MET A 147 -21.84 10.88 -16.23
CA MET A 147 -22.81 11.74 -16.91
C MET A 147 -22.18 13.07 -17.35
N ASP A 148 -21.32 13.65 -16.51
CA ASP A 148 -20.60 14.88 -16.84
C ASP A 148 -19.62 14.67 -18.00
N ILE A 149 -18.78 13.62 -17.95
CA ILE A 149 -17.80 13.28 -19.01
C ILE A 149 -18.48 13.13 -20.38
N PHE A 150 -19.64 12.47 -20.42
CA PHE A 150 -20.36 12.21 -21.65
C PHE A 150 -21.43 13.25 -21.98
N SER A 151 -21.59 14.29 -21.14
CA SER A 151 -22.62 15.33 -21.26
C SER A 151 -24.02 14.73 -21.47
N MET A 152 -24.39 13.74 -20.65
CA MET A 152 -25.65 12.99 -20.77
C MET A 152 -26.66 13.42 -19.71
N THR A 153 -27.93 13.44 -20.10
CA THR A 153 -29.04 13.56 -19.13
C THR A 153 -29.26 12.23 -18.43
N ASP A 154 -29.93 12.27 -17.27
CA ASP A 154 -30.22 11.07 -16.46
C ASP A 154 -30.93 9.98 -17.28
N LYS A 155 -31.95 10.34 -18.07
CA LYS A 155 -32.65 9.40 -18.98
C LYS A 155 -31.72 8.77 -20.02
N LYS A 156 -30.81 9.55 -20.61
CA LYS A 156 -29.85 9.04 -21.60
C LYS A 156 -28.82 8.11 -20.95
N PHE A 157 -28.41 8.43 -19.73
CA PHE A 157 -27.51 7.59 -18.94
C PHE A 157 -28.17 6.25 -18.60
N GLU A 158 -29.41 6.24 -18.09
CA GLU A 158 -30.12 5.01 -17.74
C GLU A 158 -30.35 4.11 -18.95
N HIS A 159 -30.72 4.68 -20.11
CA HIS A 159 -30.84 3.91 -21.34
C HIS A 159 -29.48 3.34 -21.76
N ALA A 160 -28.42 4.15 -21.70
CA ALA A 160 -27.09 3.67 -22.02
C ALA A 160 -26.66 2.53 -21.08
N LEU A 161 -26.86 2.68 -19.77
CA LEU A 161 -26.57 1.66 -18.77
C LEU A 161 -27.32 0.36 -19.06
N TYR A 162 -28.62 0.46 -19.36
CA TYR A 162 -29.46 -0.69 -19.70
C TYR A 162 -28.89 -1.49 -20.88
N ASP A 163 -28.49 -0.81 -21.98
CA ASP A 163 -27.90 -1.49 -23.14
C ASP A 163 -26.64 -2.27 -22.79
N ARG A 164 -25.78 -1.72 -21.90
CA ARG A 164 -24.51 -2.38 -21.53
C ARG A 164 -24.76 -3.55 -20.59
N ILE A 165 -25.73 -3.44 -19.69
CA ILE A 165 -26.19 -4.57 -18.86
C ILE A 165 -26.78 -5.67 -19.75
N ALA A 166 -27.61 -5.31 -20.73
CA ALA A 166 -28.16 -6.26 -21.68
C ALA A 166 -27.05 -6.96 -22.48
N TYR A 167 -26.06 -6.22 -22.97
CA TYR A 167 -24.90 -6.77 -23.65
C TYR A 167 -24.12 -7.77 -22.78
N VAL A 168 -23.82 -7.42 -21.53
CA VAL A 168 -23.14 -8.33 -20.59
C VAL A 168 -23.96 -9.60 -20.35
N LYS A 169 -25.27 -9.47 -20.15
CA LYS A 169 -26.16 -10.63 -19.97
C LYS A 169 -26.19 -11.54 -21.20
N SER A 170 -26.26 -10.97 -22.39
CA SER A 170 -26.27 -11.73 -23.65
C SER A 170 -24.93 -12.40 -23.96
N ASN A 171 -23.82 -11.92 -23.38
CA ASN A 171 -22.47 -12.44 -23.61
C ASN A 171 -21.84 -13.01 -22.32
N ALA A 172 -22.65 -13.41 -21.34
CA ALA A 172 -22.17 -13.78 -20.01
C ALA A 172 -21.10 -14.90 -20.04
N GLN A 173 -21.25 -15.87 -20.94
CA GLN A 173 -20.28 -16.94 -21.12
C GLN A 173 -18.92 -16.40 -21.62
N MET A 174 -18.92 -15.56 -22.66
CA MET A 174 -17.70 -14.92 -23.17
C MET A 174 -17.00 -14.11 -22.07
N PHE A 175 -17.75 -13.33 -21.28
CA PHE A 175 -17.19 -12.58 -20.16
C PHE A 175 -16.55 -13.51 -19.12
N THR A 176 -17.21 -14.62 -18.78
CA THR A 176 -16.70 -15.59 -17.81
C THR A 176 -15.41 -16.25 -18.30
N GLU A 177 -15.39 -16.70 -19.56
CA GLU A 177 -14.22 -17.33 -20.18
C GLU A 177 -13.05 -16.34 -20.27
N GLN A 178 -13.27 -15.13 -20.77
CA GLN A 178 -12.21 -14.13 -20.91
C GLN A 178 -11.68 -13.65 -19.56
N LEU A 179 -12.54 -13.47 -18.55
CA LEU A 179 -12.09 -13.14 -17.19
C LEU A 179 -11.25 -14.27 -16.60
N SER A 180 -11.62 -15.54 -16.83
CA SER A 180 -10.81 -16.68 -16.40
C SER A 180 -9.45 -16.75 -17.12
N VAL A 181 -9.38 -16.36 -18.40
CA VAL A 181 -8.11 -16.26 -19.15
C VAL A 181 -7.25 -15.14 -18.58
N PHE A 182 -7.83 -13.99 -18.23
CA PHE A 182 -7.08 -12.91 -17.61
C PHE A 182 -6.55 -13.28 -16.22
N ASP A 183 -7.29 -14.06 -15.44
CA ASP A 183 -6.86 -14.57 -14.14
C ASP A 183 -5.74 -15.60 -14.28
N HIS A 184 -5.85 -16.46 -15.30
CA HIS A 184 -4.81 -17.40 -15.66
C HIS A 184 -3.51 -16.71 -16.11
N GLN A 185 -3.62 -15.67 -16.94
CA GLN A 185 -2.46 -14.91 -17.40
C GLN A 185 -1.78 -14.16 -16.25
N ASP A 186 -2.55 -13.53 -15.35
CA ASP A 186 -1.99 -12.88 -14.15
C ASP A 186 -1.22 -13.88 -13.28
N THR A 187 -1.76 -15.10 -13.13
CA THR A 187 -1.10 -16.18 -12.38
C THR A 187 0.21 -16.58 -13.03
N LEU A 188 0.24 -16.73 -14.36
CA LEU A 188 1.46 -17.02 -15.12
C LEU A 188 2.49 -15.89 -15.02
N ASP A 189 2.05 -14.64 -15.13
CA ASP A 189 2.92 -13.47 -15.03
C ASP A 189 3.55 -13.38 -13.63
N LYS A 190 2.77 -13.64 -12.57
CA LYS A 190 3.30 -13.74 -11.20
C LYS A 190 4.31 -14.88 -11.07
N LEU A 191 3.97 -16.09 -11.50
CA LEU A 191 4.87 -17.24 -11.46
C LEU A 191 6.19 -16.97 -12.20
N LYS A 192 6.12 -16.29 -13.34
CA LYS A 192 7.31 -15.87 -14.10
C LYS A 192 8.20 -14.95 -13.28
N VAL A 193 7.64 -13.90 -12.65
CA VAL A 193 8.43 -12.97 -11.82
C VAL A 193 9.09 -13.68 -10.64
N LEU A 194 8.39 -14.64 -10.01
CA LEU A 194 8.95 -15.44 -8.91
C LEU A 194 10.06 -16.37 -9.42
N GLY A 195 9.91 -16.96 -10.60
CA GLY A 195 10.96 -17.75 -11.27
C GLY A 195 12.17 -16.90 -11.66
N ASP A 196 11.97 -15.68 -12.14
CA ASP A 196 13.05 -14.73 -12.45
C ASP A 196 13.84 -14.36 -11.19
N PHE A 197 13.17 -14.23 -10.04
CA PHE A 197 13.83 -14.03 -8.75
C PHE A 197 14.70 -15.23 -8.35
N GLU A 198 14.19 -16.45 -8.45
CA GLU A 198 14.96 -17.68 -8.20
C GLU A 198 16.17 -17.80 -9.15
N TYR A 199 15.97 -17.47 -10.43
CA TYR A 199 17.02 -17.45 -11.43
C TYR A 199 18.13 -16.46 -11.05
N CYS A 200 17.79 -15.26 -10.59
CA CYS A 200 18.77 -14.29 -10.11
C CYS A 200 19.64 -14.87 -8.98
N LEU A 201 19.01 -15.49 -7.97
CA LEU A 201 19.71 -16.10 -6.83
C LEU A 201 20.69 -17.20 -7.26
N ASN A 202 20.33 -18.00 -8.27
CA ASN A 202 21.12 -19.14 -8.72
C ASN A 202 22.21 -18.77 -9.73
N LYS A 203 22.00 -17.73 -10.53
CA LYS A 203 22.92 -17.34 -11.62
C LYS A 203 24.06 -16.45 -11.14
N TYR A 204 23.75 -15.47 -10.31
CA TYR A 204 24.71 -14.40 -9.98
C TYR A 204 25.43 -14.71 -8.67
N ALA A 205 26.65 -15.23 -8.81
CA ALA A 205 27.57 -15.40 -7.68
C ALA A 205 28.19 -14.07 -7.22
N ASP A 206 28.30 -13.09 -8.13
CA ASP A 206 28.75 -11.74 -7.80
C ASP A 206 27.64 -10.98 -7.05
N PRO A 207 27.89 -10.52 -5.82
CA PRO A 207 26.89 -9.85 -5.03
C PRO A 207 26.39 -8.55 -5.64
N MET A 208 27.24 -7.74 -6.28
CA MET A 208 26.81 -6.46 -6.84
C MET A 208 25.81 -6.66 -7.99
N THR A 209 26.07 -7.63 -8.86
CA THR A 209 25.21 -7.98 -9.99
C THR A 209 23.90 -8.61 -9.51
N LEU A 210 23.96 -9.59 -8.58
CA LEU A 210 22.78 -10.19 -7.97
C LEU A 210 21.83 -9.13 -7.42
N ASN A 211 22.40 -8.19 -6.68
CA ASN A 211 21.68 -7.12 -6.00
C ASN A 211 21.01 -6.16 -6.97
N SER A 212 21.74 -5.73 -8.01
CA SER A 212 21.18 -4.87 -9.05
C SER A 212 19.99 -5.52 -9.75
N GLU A 213 20.10 -6.81 -10.06
CA GLU A 213 19.06 -7.57 -10.78
C GLU A 213 17.83 -7.81 -9.89
N VAL A 214 18.03 -8.26 -8.64
CA VAL A 214 16.94 -8.45 -7.67
C VAL A 214 16.25 -7.12 -7.35
N HIS A 215 17.00 -6.04 -7.15
CA HIS A 215 16.42 -4.73 -6.89
C HIS A 215 15.64 -4.19 -8.10
N THR A 216 16.11 -4.46 -9.32
CA THR A 216 15.38 -4.13 -10.55
C THR A 216 14.07 -4.91 -10.63
N LEU A 217 14.08 -6.21 -10.29
CA LEU A 217 12.88 -7.03 -10.19
C LEU A 217 11.90 -6.49 -9.14
N PHE A 218 12.39 -6.09 -7.97
CA PHE A 218 11.56 -5.52 -6.89
C PHE A 218 10.89 -4.20 -7.32
N ILE A 219 11.63 -3.28 -7.95
CA ILE A 219 11.06 -2.03 -8.44
C ILE A 219 10.02 -2.29 -9.53
N SER A 220 10.36 -3.15 -10.49
CA SER A 220 9.51 -3.41 -11.65
C SER A 220 8.21 -4.13 -11.29
N ASN A 221 8.19 -4.84 -10.15
CA ASN A 221 7.04 -5.62 -9.68
C ASN A 221 6.68 -5.28 -8.23
N SER A 222 6.79 -3.99 -7.88
CA SER A 222 6.68 -3.53 -6.49
C SER A 222 5.38 -3.92 -5.79
N ASP A 223 4.25 -3.92 -6.48
CA ASP A 223 2.96 -4.34 -5.92
C ASP A 223 3.00 -5.80 -5.48
N LEU A 224 3.46 -6.71 -6.35
CA LEU A 224 3.60 -8.14 -6.05
C LEU A 224 4.55 -8.38 -4.87
N PHE A 225 5.72 -7.72 -4.88
CA PHE A 225 6.68 -7.90 -3.80
C PHE A 225 6.19 -7.30 -2.48
N ASN A 226 5.45 -6.19 -2.50
CA ASN A 226 4.83 -5.63 -1.30
C ASN A 226 3.84 -6.63 -0.67
N ASP A 227 3.00 -7.27 -1.48
CA ASP A 227 2.09 -8.32 -1.01
C ASP A 227 2.86 -9.50 -0.38
N ILE A 228 3.96 -9.91 -1.00
CA ILE A 228 4.84 -10.98 -0.49
C ILE A 228 5.50 -10.56 0.83
N PHE A 229 5.98 -9.32 0.94
CA PHE A 229 6.56 -8.80 2.18
C PHE A 229 5.52 -8.71 3.30
N ASP A 230 4.29 -8.35 2.99
CA ASP A 230 3.18 -8.34 3.96
C ASP A 230 2.88 -9.77 4.44
N TYR A 231 2.85 -10.74 3.53
CA TYR A 231 2.71 -12.16 3.88
C TYR A 231 3.88 -12.65 4.75
N ALA A 232 5.13 -12.36 4.37
CA ALA A 232 6.33 -12.70 5.13
C ALA A 232 6.33 -12.10 6.54
N THR A 233 5.82 -10.88 6.68
CA THR A 233 5.66 -10.21 7.98
C THR A 233 4.62 -10.91 8.84
N LYS A 234 3.47 -11.27 8.27
CA LYS A 234 2.35 -11.89 8.99
C LYS A 234 2.62 -13.35 9.37
N VAL A 235 3.16 -14.15 8.45
CA VAL A 235 3.31 -15.60 8.62
C VAL A 235 4.66 -15.95 9.26
N TYR A 236 5.74 -15.32 8.78
CA TYR A 236 7.10 -15.65 9.22
C TYR A 236 7.66 -14.65 10.24
N GLY A 237 6.92 -13.59 10.57
CA GLY A 237 7.39 -12.57 11.51
C GLY A 237 8.64 -11.85 11.02
N MET A 238 8.73 -11.57 9.71
CA MET A 238 9.76 -10.71 9.13
C MET A 238 9.66 -9.31 9.75
N LYS A 239 10.78 -8.72 10.21
CA LYS A 239 10.75 -7.44 10.96
C LYS A 239 11.34 -6.28 10.19
N TYR A 240 12.26 -6.54 9.27
CA TYR A 240 13.07 -5.50 8.64
C TYR A 240 12.93 -5.45 7.11
N GLN A 241 11.72 -5.31 6.59
CA GLN A 241 11.44 -5.21 5.15
C GLN A 241 12.36 -4.21 4.42
N GLY A 242 12.54 -3.01 4.96
CA GLY A 242 13.40 -1.98 4.36
C GLY A 242 14.91 -2.31 4.42
N ILE A 243 15.32 -3.22 5.31
CA ILE A 243 16.68 -3.77 5.32
C ILE A 243 16.76 -4.88 4.27
N VAL A 244 15.77 -5.77 4.15
CA VAL A 244 15.73 -6.83 3.14
C VAL A 244 15.77 -6.25 1.72
N TRP A 245 15.00 -5.19 1.46
CA TRP A 245 15.05 -4.42 0.21
C TRP A 245 16.45 -3.89 -0.14
N LYS A 246 17.27 -3.59 0.87
CA LYS A 246 18.61 -2.98 0.72
C LYS A 246 19.74 -3.98 0.89
N SER A 247 19.50 -5.12 1.53
CA SER A 247 20.51 -6.13 1.83
C SER A 247 20.76 -7.01 0.63
N PHE A 248 19.81 -7.15 -0.30
CA PHE A 248 20.08 -7.39 -1.72
C PHE A 248 20.79 -6.18 -2.38
N GLY A 249 21.77 -5.57 -1.70
CA GLY A 249 22.59 -4.42 -2.11
C GLY A 249 24.04 -4.45 -1.59
N LEU A 250 24.36 -5.26 -0.56
CA LEU A 250 25.60 -5.10 0.22
C LEU A 250 26.35 -6.40 0.61
N ILE A 251 26.05 -7.55 -0.01
CA ILE A 251 26.56 -8.85 0.48
C ILE A 251 27.93 -9.19 -0.14
N ASN A 252 29.02 -8.52 0.25
CA ASN A 252 30.37 -8.99 -0.10
C ASN A 252 30.77 -10.31 0.62
N ASP A 253 29.93 -10.89 1.48
CA ASP A 253 30.17 -12.15 2.19
C ASP A 253 28.90 -13.00 2.30
N HIS A 254 28.95 -14.22 1.77
CA HIS A 254 27.87 -15.18 1.57
C HIS A 254 27.09 -15.65 2.82
N GLN A 255 26.36 -14.77 3.51
CA GLN A 255 25.35 -15.20 4.49
C GLN A 255 24.07 -14.37 4.38
N LEU A 256 23.05 -14.99 3.78
CA LEU A 256 21.66 -14.54 3.93
C LEU A 256 21.34 -14.45 5.43
N LYS A 257 20.65 -13.40 5.86
CA LYS A 257 20.19 -13.30 7.25
C LYS A 257 18.78 -13.84 7.37
N LEU A 258 18.33 -13.95 8.61
CA LEU A 258 17.07 -14.60 8.96
C LEU A 258 15.87 -14.01 8.21
N ASP A 259 15.81 -12.69 8.03
CA ASP A 259 14.66 -12.05 7.36
C ASP A 259 14.70 -12.21 5.83
N GLU A 260 15.89 -12.34 5.21
CA GLU A 260 16.03 -12.71 3.80
C GLU A 260 15.57 -14.16 3.56
N TYR A 261 15.90 -15.10 4.47
CA TYR A 261 15.37 -16.46 4.38
C TYR A 261 13.85 -16.51 4.49
N LYS A 262 13.25 -15.73 5.40
CA LYS A 262 11.78 -15.64 5.50
C LYS A 262 11.12 -15.11 4.23
N LEU A 263 11.77 -14.17 3.53
CA LEU A 263 11.28 -13.69 2.23
C LEU A 263 11.34 -14.81 1.19
N ILE A 264 12.47 -15.54 1.12
CA ILE A 264 12.62 -16.67 0.19
C ILE A 264 11.57 -17.75 0.47
N ASP A 265 11.36 -18.11 1.74
CA ASP A 265 10.33 -19.08 2.14
C ASP A 265 8.93 -18.61 1.73
N SER A 266 8.64 -17.31 1.89
CA SER A 266 7.36 -16.71 1.47
C SER A 266 7.15 -16.74 -0.05
N ILE A 267 8.23 -16.56 -0.82
CA ILE A 267 8.21 -16.67 -2.28
C ILE A 267 7.96 -18.12 -2.70
N ILE A 268 8.62 -19.08 -2.06
CA ILE A 268 8.44 -20.51 -2.32
C ILE A 268 7.01 -20.95 -1.99
N ASP A 269 6.46 -20.54 -0.84
CA ASP A 269 5.08 -20.80 -0.46
C ASP A 269 4.11 -20.27 -1.52
N LEU A 270 4.28 -19.01 -1.93
CA LEU A 270 3.43 -18.40 -2.95
C LEU A 270 3.55 -19.12 -4.30
N GLN A 271 4.76 -19.49 -4.73
CA GLN A 271 4.96 -20.28 -5.94
C GLN A 271 4.21 -21.62 -5.86
N GLN A 272 4.29 -22.32 -4.72
CA GLN A 272 3.58 -23.59 -4.55
C GLN A 272 2.06 -23.42 -4.54
N GLU A 273 1.54 -22.37 -3.89
CA GLU A 273 0.11 -22.08 -3.90
C GLU A 273 -0.41 -21.75 -5.30
N LEU A 274 0.27 -20.86 -6.02
CA LEU A 274 -0.08 -20.50 -7.40
C LEU A 274 0.06 -21.71 -8.35
N SER A 275 1.06 -22.57 -8.14
CA SER A 275 1.24 -23.80 -8.92
C SER A 275 0.14 -24.83 -8.66
N LYS A 276 -0.42 -24.91 -7.44
CA LYS A 276 -1.57 -25.79 -7.15
C LYS A 276 -2.85 -25.32 -7.82
N GLN A 277 -3.01 -24.02 -8.03
CA GLN A 277 -4.11 -23.45 -8.83
C GLN A 277 -3.95 -23.79 -10.32
N PHE A 278 -2.73 -24.10 -10.74
CA PHE A 278 -2.39 -24.64 -12.06
C PHE A 278 -2.51 -26.17 -12.07
N VAL A 279 -3.74 -26.70 -12.05
CA VAL A 279 -3.98 -28.07 -12.53
C VAL A 279 -4.07 -27.97 -14.05
N PRO A 280 -3.09 -28.48 -14.83
CA PRO A 280 -3.21 -28.45 -16.29
C PRO A 280 -4.48 -29.23 -16.65
N LYS A 281 -5.43 -28.56 -17.32
CA LYS A 281 -6.48 -29.28 -18.06
C LYS A 281 -5.75 -30.15 -19.08
N GLU A 282 -6.06 -31.45 -19.10
CA GLU A 282 -5.41 -32.44 -19.97
C GLU A 282 -5.15 -31.87 -21.37
N GLY A 283 -3.87 -31.79 -21.76
CA GLY A 283 -3.45 -31.34 -23.09
C GLY A 283 -2.78 -29.97 -23.19
N GLN A 284 -2.71 -29.18 -22.11
CA GLN A 284 -1.81 -28.01 -22.07
C GLN A 284 -0.48 -28.42 -21.43
N VAL A 285 0.54 -28.54 -22.27
CA VAL A 285 1.94 -28.72 -21.84
C VAL A 285 2.28 -27.64 -20.83
N SER A 286 2.72 -28.09 -19.65
CA SER A 286 3.27 -27.25 -18.59
C SER A 286 4.33 -26.31 -19.19
N LEU A 287 4.05 -25.00 -19.21
CA LEU A 287 5.05 -23.98 -19.52
C LEU A 287 6.24 -24.01 -18.53
N TYR A 288 6.04 -24.63 -17.36
CA TYR A 288 7.10 -24.92 -16.39
C TYR A 288 8.13 -25.93 -16.92
N GLU A 289 7.70 -26.92 -17.72
CA GLU A 289 8.62 -27.89 -18.34
C GLU A 289 9.29 -27.33 -19.61
N ALA A 290 8.69 -26.33 -20.27
CA ALA A 290 9.22 -25.78 -21.52
C ALA A 290 10.31 -24.71 -21.34
N THR A 291 10.42 -24.10 -20.16
CA THR A 291 11.31 -22.93 -19.96
C THR A 291 12.62 -23.26 -19.21
N TYR A 292 12.69 -24.37 -18.48
CA TYR A 292 13.81 -24.68 -17.57
C TYR A 292 14.43 -26.09 -17.72
N LEU A 293 14.04 -26.87 -18.74
CA LEU A 293 14.65 -28.18 -19.04
C LEU A 293 15.32 -28.27 -20.43
N SER A 294 15.76 -27.14 -20.99
CA SER A 294 16.59 -27.09 -22.20
C SER A 294 17.99 -26.53 -21.93
#